data_AF-A0AA91I374-F1
#
_entry.id   AF-A0AA91I374-F1
#
_cell.length_a   1.000
_cell.length_b   1.000
_cell.length_c   1.000
_cell.angle_alpha   90.00
_cell.angle_beta   90.00
_cell.angle_gamma   90.00
#
_symmetry.space_group_name_H-M   'P 1'
#
loop_
_entity.id
_entity.type
_entity.pdbx_description
1 polymer ?
#
loop_
_entity_poly.entity_id
_entity_poly.type
_entity_poly.pdbx_seq_one_letter_code
_entity_poly.pdbx_strand_id
1 'polypeptide(L)'
;MKTLITYLLVACGVCASAAAVSAPADIAKLFGRLPTITKYERSCVVSAATPAELRACINNLPNTEYYSRERSRSLARLESLNTIVADLNAVPDLTPIEKFCLFTATPACMEACIQGWVCSAD
;
A
#
# COMPACT_ATOMS: atom_id res chain seq x y z
N MET A 1 47.08 24.66 -4.35
CA MET A 1 46.36 25.08 -5.57
C MET A 1 46.38 23.89 -6.53
N LYS A 2 45.33 23.15 -6.90
CA LYS A 2 43.87 23.31 -6.99
C LYS A 2 43.29 21.91 -6.70
N THR A 3 42.62 21.61 -5.58
CA THR A 3 41.16 21.68 -5.41
C THR A 3 40.39 22.08 -6.67
N LEU A 4 39.70 21.13 -7.29
CA LEU A 4 38.60 21.20 -8.27
C LEU A 4 38.73 19.95 -9.17
N ILE A 5 37.62 19.29 -9.53
CA ILE A 5 37.53 18.06 -10.36
C ILE A 5 37.39 16.74 -9.57
N THR A 6 36.89 16.75 -8.34
CA THR A 6 36.39 15.48 -7.71
C THR A 6 34.99 15.60 -7.11
N TYR A 7 34.34 16.76 -7.26
CA TYR A 7 32.94 16.99 -6.85
C TYR A 7 31.93 16.92 -8.01
N LEU A 8 32.35 16.46 -9.18
CA LEU A 8 31.50 16.40 -10.38
C LEU A 8 30.94 14.99 -10.69
N LEU A 9 30.74 14.16 -9.66
CA LEU A 9 30.11 12.84 -9.78
C LEU A 9 28.90 12.66 -8.84
N VAL A 10 28.40 13.76 -8.24
CA VAL A 10 27.18 13.77 -7.42
C VAL A 10 25.96 14.33 -8.20
N ALA A 11 26.12 14.64 -9.50
CA ALA A 11 25.07 15.27 -10.31
C ALA A 11 24.70 14.52 -11.60
N CYS A 12 25.01 13.23 -11.70
CA CYS A 12 24.15 12.29 -12.44
C CYS A 12 23.11 11.83 -11.41
N GLY A 13 22.10 12.64 -11.09
CA GLY A 13 21.09 12.88 -12.10
C GLY A 13 20.51 11.54 -12.54
N VAL A 14 20.19 10.67 -11.57
CA VAL A 14 19.29 9.53 -11.75
C VAL A 14 17.88 10.09 -12.02
N CYS A 15 17.76 10.90 -13.07
CA CYS A 15 16.56 10.93 -13.88
C CYS A 15 16.63 9.66 -14.72
N ALA A 16 16.50 8.51 -14.05
CA ALA A 16 15.81 7.41 -14.68
C ALA A 16 14.43 8.02 -14.98
N SER A 17 14.26 8.50 -16.20
CA SER A 17 12.95 8.72 -16.79
C SER A 17 12.32 7.33 -16.82
N ALA A 18 11.80 6.92 -15.66
CA ALA A 18 10.74 5.96 -15.57
C ALA A 18 9.66 6.57 -16.44
N ALA A 19 9.45 5.99 -17.62
CA ALA A 19 8.18 6.13 -18.28
C ALA A 19 7.15 5.92 -17.17
N ALA A 20 6.39 6.96 -16.84
CA ALA A 20 5.37 6.88 -15.83
C ALA A 20 4.38 5.84 -16.33
N VAL A 21 4.56 4.59 -15.89
CA VAL A 21 3.59 3.54 -16.13
C VAL A 21 2.45 3.94 -15.22
N SER A 22 1.52 4.69 -15.80
CA SER A 22 0.29 5.08 -15.13
C SER A 22 -0.33 3.81 -14.57
N ALA A 23 -0.63 3.79 -13.27
CA ALA A 23 -1.40 2.70 -12.70
C ALA A 23 -2.67 2.52 -13.56
N PRO A 24 -3.04 1.28 -13.94
CA PRO A 24 -4.25 1.03 -14.72
C PRO A 24 -5.44 1.81 -14.15
N ALA A 25 -6.32 2.33 -15.02
CA ALA A 25 -7.43 3.19 -14.62
C ALA A 25 -8.33 2.58 -13.52
N ASP A 26 -8.39 1.25 -13.45
CA ASP A 26 -9.15 0.53 -12.42
C ASP A 26 -8.45 0.53 -11.06
N ILE A 27 -7.12 0.54 -11.00
CA ILE A 27 -6.33 0.72 -9.75
C ILE A 27 -6.57 2.12 -9.18
N ALA A 28 -6.59 3.15 -10.03
CA ALA A 28 -6.87 4.53 -9.58
C ALA A 28 -8.31 4.70 -9.05
N LYS A 29 -9.30 4.05 -9.69
CA LYS A 29 -10.68 4.01 -9.17
C LYS A 29 -10.79 3.30 -7.82
N LEU A 30 -10.03 2.23 -7.64
CA LEU A 30 -9.92 1.53 -6.35
C LEU A 30 -9.35 2.46 -5.29
N PHE A 31 -8.20 3.09 -5.55
CA PHE A 31 -7.54 4.01 -4.63
C PHE A 31 -8.50 5.09 -4.10
N GLY A 32 -9.27 5.74 -4.98
CA GLY A 32 -10.23 6.78 -4.59
C GLY A 32 -11.42 6.29 -3.77
N ARG A 33 -11.67 4.97 -3.72
CA ARG A 33 -12.78 4.34 -3.00
C ARG A 33 -12.33 3.61 -1.73
N LEU A 34 -11.04 3.37 -1.56
CA LEU A 34 -10.51 2.68 -0.39
C LEU A 34 -10.72 3.56 0.85
N PRO A 35 -11.51 3.10 1.84
CA PRO A 35 -11.65 3.83 3.08
C PRO A 35 -10.32 3.85 3.82
N THR A 36 -10.11 4.84 4.68
CA THR A 36 -8.94 4.85 5.55
C THR A 36 -8.97 3.60 6.45
N ILE A 37 -7.94 2.78 6.29
CA ILE A 37 -7.70 1.59 7.12
C ILE A 37 -6.39 1.74 7.90
N THR A 38 -6.33 1.12 9.07
CA THR A 38 -5.11 1.13 9.89
C THR A 38 -3.99 0.33 9.23
N LYS A 39 -2.75 0.51 9.70
CA LYS A 39 -1.60 -0.29 9.23
C LYS A 39 -1.82 -1.80 9.41
N TYR A 40 -2.58 -2.22 10.43
CA TYR A 40 -2.86 -3.63 10.69
C TYR A 40 -3.95 -4.20 9.80
N GLU A 41 -5.05 -3.46 9.64
CA GLU A 41 -6.12 -3.80 8.70
C GLU A 41 -5.54 -3.97 7.30
N ARG A 42 -4.62 -3.10 6.88
CA ARG A 42 -3.91 -3.19 5.60
C ARG A 42 -3.22 -4.53 5.40
N SER A 43 -2.41 -4.95 6.37
CA SER A 43 -1.68 -6.23 6.26
C SER A 43 -2.64 -7.39 6.06
N CYS A 44 -3.75 -7.42 6.81
CA CYS A 44 -4.75 -8.48 6.69
C CYS A 44 -5.58 -8.42 5.41
N VAL A 45 -5.92 -7.22 4.94
CA VAL A 45 -6.68 -7.01 3.70
C VAL A 45 -5.86 -7.38 2.47
N VAL A 46 -4.56 -7.06 2.44
CA VAL A 46 -3.67 -7.41 1.33
C VAL A 46 -3.42 -8.92 1.25
N SER A 47 -3.36 -9.60 2.41
CA SER A 47 -3.05 -11.03 2.47
C SER A 47 -4.26 -11.95 2.33
N ALA A 48 -5.48 -11.45 2.52
CA ALA A 48 -6.69 -12.28 2.52
C ALA A 48 -7.28 -12.41 1.12
N ALA A 49 -7.56 -13.65 0.70
CA ALA A 49 -8.35 -13.97 -0.48
C ALA A 49 -9.83 -14.16 -0.12
N THR A 50 -10.14 -14.53 1.13
CA THR A 50 -11.51 -14.83 1.57
C THR A 50 -11.90 -14.10 2.86
N PRO A 51 -13.21 -13.93 3.14
CA PRO A 51 -13.68 -13.39 4.41
C PRO A 51 -13.22 -14.18 5.64
N ALA A 52 -13.06 -15.49 5.49
CA ALA A 52 -12.55 -16.37 6.55
C ALA A 52 -11.08 -16.07 6.87
N GLU A 53 -10.25 -15.89 5.84
CA GLU A 53 -8.83 -15.54 5.99
C GLU A 53 -8.65 -14.15 6.60
N LEU A 54 -9.46 -13.17 6.18
CA LEU A 54 -9.43 -11.84 6.76
C LEU A 54 -9.74 -11.88 8.26
N ARG A 55 -10.81 -12.57 8.64
CA ARG A 55 -11.20 -12.73 10.05
C ARG A 55 -10.13 -13.48 10.85
N ALA A 56 -9.53 -14.51 10.27
CA ALA A 56 -8.44 -15.26 10.89
C ALA A 56 -7.21 -14.36 11.13
N CYS A 57 -6.81 -13.56 10.15
CA CYS A 57 -5.70 -12.62 10.30
C CYS A 57 -5.93 -11.62 11.45
N ILE A 58 -7.13 -11.04 11.53
CA ILE A 58 -7.49 -10.10 12.61
C ILE A 58 -7.47 -10.82 13.98
N ASN A 59 -8.02 -12.03 14.07
CA ASN A 59 -8.03 -12.80 15.31
C ASN A 59 -6.63 -13.19 15.78
N ASN A 60 -5.71 -13.44 14.84
CA ASN A 60 -4.33 -13.84 15.12
C ASN A 60 -3.39 -12.67 15.46
N LEU A 61 -3.89 -11.44 15.61
CA LEU A 61 -3.09 -10.33 16.14
C LEU A 61 -2.50 -10.69 17.52
N PRO A 62 -1.29 -10.21 17.88
CA PRO A 62 -0.65 -10.55 19.16
C PRO A 62 -1.54 -10.22 20.37
N ASN A 63 -1.44 -11.00 21.45
CA ASN A 63 -2.27 -10.79 22.63
C ASN A 63 -1.68 -9.73 23.58
N THR A 64 -1.75 -8.47 23.17
CA THR A 64 -1.41 -7.31 24.02
C THR A 64 -2.63 -6.41 24.20
N GLU A 65 -2.62 -5.50 25.17
CA GLU A 65 -3.71 -4.54 25.37
C GLU A 65 -3.98 -3.72 24.10
N TYR A 66 -2.91 -3.23 23.47
CA TYR A 66 -2.98 -2.47 22.23
C TYR A 66 -3.65 -3.25 21.11
N TYR A 67 -3.14 -4.45 20.82
CA TYR A 67 -3.65 -5.30 19.75
C TYR A 67 -5.06 -5.85 20.03
N SER A 68 -5.45 -5.98 21.29
CA SER A 68 -6.82 -6.35 21.68
C SER A 68 -7.83 -5.25 21.30
N ARG A 69 -7.46 -3.98 21.47
CA ARG A 69 -8.27 -2.84 21.03
C ARG A 69 -8.35 -2.77 19.51
N GLU A 70 -7.23 -2.94 18.82
CA GLU A 70 -7.18 -2.95 17.35
C GLU A 70 -7.97 -4.12 16.76
N ARG A 71 -7.88 -5.32 17.34
CA ARG A 71 -8.68 -6.49 16.96
C ARG A 71 -10.17 -6.20 17.08
N SER A 72 -10.60 -5.67 18.24
CA SER A 72 -12.01 -5.38 18.49
C SER A 72 -12.56 -4.34 17.50
N ARG A 73 -11.78 -3.29 17.24
CA ARG A 73 -12.12 -2.25 16.24
C ARG A 73 -12.22 -2.83 14.83
N SER A 74 -11.26 -3.65 14.42
CA SER A 74 -11.20 -4.25 13.08
C SER A 74 -12.35 -5.25 12.88
N LEU A 75 -12.68 -6.06 13.90
CA LEU A 75 -13.81 -6.99 13.87
C LEU A 75 -15.15 -6.27 13.76
N ALA A 76 -15.32 -5.12 14.41
CA ALA A 76 -16.54 -4.31 14.28
C ALA A 76 -16.75 -3.75 12.86
N ARG A 77 -15.67 -3.66 12.06
CA ARG A 77 -15.67 -3.17 10.69
C ARG A 77 -15.51 -4.28 9.65
N LEU A 78 -15.63 -5.55 10.06
CA LEU A 78 -15.27 -6.71 9.23
C LEU A 78 -16.01 -6.73 7.88
N GLU A 79 -17.27 -6.30 7.84
CA GLU A 79 -18.04 -6.21 6.60
C GLU A 79 -17.43 -5.20 5.60
N SER A 80 -17.09 -4.00 6.07
CA SER A 80 -16.41 -3.00 5.24
C SER A 80 -15.05 -3.49 4.74
N LEU A 81 -14.29 -4.18 5.60
CA LEU A 81 -13.01 -4.77 5.21
C LEU A 81 -13.18 -5.90 4.19
N ASN A 82 -14.24 -6.69 4.28
CA ASN A 82 -14.57 -7.73 3.29
C ASN A 82 -14.92 -7.13 1.91
N THR A 83 -15.63 -6.00 1.87
CA THR A 83 -15.87 -5.28 0.61
C THR A 83 -14.57 -4.87 -0.06
N ILE A 84 -13.60 -4.39 0.72
CA ILE A 84 -12.27 -4.02 0.20
C ILE A 84 -11.55 -5.24 -0.37
N VAL A 85 -11.55 -6.36 0.36
CA VAL A 85 -10.93 -7.61 -0.13
C VAL A 85 -11.59 -8.08 -1.43
N ALA A 86 -12.92 -8.00 -1.52
CA ALA A 86 -13.64 -8.33 -2.74
C ALA A 86 -13.26 -7.42 -3.91
N ASP A 87 -13.22 -6.10 -3.69
CA ASP A 87 -12.82 -5.12 -4.71
C ASP A 87 -11.38 -5.36 -5.19
N LEU A 88 -10.45 -5.68 -4.27
CA LEU A 88 -9.05 -6.02 -4.60
C LEU A 88 -8.91 -7.31 -5.39
N ASN A 89 -9.76 -8.30 -5.13
CA ASN A 89 -9.73 -9.60 -5.83
C ASN A 89 -10.55 -9.59 -7.13
N ALA A 90 -11.41 -8.59 -7.32
CA ALA A 90 -12.19 -8.39 -8.54
C ALA A 90 -11.33 -7.81 -9.69
N VAL A 91 -10.16 -7.24 -9.41
CA VAL A 91 -9.24 -6.79 -10.44
C VAL A 91 -8.28 -7.92 -10.82
N PRO A 92 -8.41 -8.50 -12.03
CA PRO A 92 -7.44 -9.46 -12.52
C PRO A 92 -6.07 -8.79 -12.64
N ASP A 93 -5.01 -9.56 -12.42
CA ASP A 93 -3.61 -9.16 -12.61
C ASP A 93 -3.02 -8.14 -11.61
N LEU A 94 -3.73 -7.83 -10.51
CA LEU A 94 -3.21 -6.96 -9.45
C LEU A 94 -2.11 -7.70 -8.66
N THR A 95 -0.86 -7.34 -8.91
CA THR A 95 0.31 -7.94 -8.26
C THR A 95 0.32 -7.66 -6.75
N PRO A 96 1.02 -8.47 -5.94
CA PRO A 96 1.15 -8.21 -4.51
C PRO A 96 1.70 -6.83 -4.18
N ILE A 97 2.60 -6.29 -5.02
CA ILE A 97 3.17 -4.95 -4.83
C ILE A 97 2.13 -3.86 -5.12
N GLU A 98 1.33 -3.99 -6.18
CA GLU A 98 0.26 -3.04 -6.48
C GLU A 98 -0.82 -3.04 -5.38
N LYS A 99 -1.17 -4.21 -4.83
CA LYS A 99 -2.09 -4.33 -3.68
C LYS A 99 -1.55 -3.60 -2.45
N PHE A 100 -0.24 -3.68 -2.21
CA PHE A 100 0.41 -2.95 -1.13
C PHE A 100 0.39 -1.43 -1.37
N CYS A 101 0.69 -1.00 -2.60
CA CYS A 101 0.79 0.40 -2.98
C CYS A 101 -0.55 1.13 -3.00
N LEU A 102 -1.67 0.42 -3.20
CA LEU A 102 -3.03 0.94 -3.12
C LEU A 102 -3.37 1.59 -1.77
N PHE A 103 -2.64 1.24 -0.70
CA PHE A 103 -2.89 1.81 0.62
C PHE A 103 -1.91 2.94 0.99
N THR A 104 -1.12 3.44 0.04
CA THR A 104 -0.29 4.62 0.27
C THR A 104 -1.14 5.88 0.53
N ALA A 105 -0.55 6.94 1.05
CA ALA A 105 -1.29 8.10 1.54
C ALA A 105 -1.94 8.96 0.44
N THR A 106 -1.40 8.93 -0.78
CA THR A 106 -1.85 9.75 -1.91
C THR A 106 -1.75 8.99 -3.23
N PRO A 107 -2.49 9.38 -4.30
CA PRO A 107 -2.34 8.79 -5.62
C PRO A 107 -0.91 8.88 -6.15
N ALA A 108 -0.22 10.00 -5.87
CA ALA A 108 1.18 10.18 -6.22
C ALA A 108 2.11 9.19 -5.50
N CYS A 109 1.87 8.93 -4.21
CA CYS A 109 2.60 7.90 -3.47
C CYS A 109 2.29 6.48 -3.96
N MET A 110 1.07 6.24 -4.45
CA MET A 110 0.67 4.94 -5.00
C MET A 110 1.46 4.66 -6.28
N GLU A 111 1.48 5.61 -7.21
CA GLU A 111 2.25 5.50 -8.46
C GLU A 111 3.75 5.36 -8.19
N ALA A 112 4.30 6.17 -7.29
CA ALA A 112 5.70 6.06 -6.87
C ALA A 112 6.01 4.67 -6.29
N CYS A 113 5.14 4.12 -5.44
CA CYS A 113 5.29 2.80 -4.85
C CYS A 113 5.25 1.67 -5.90
N ILE A 114 4.33 1.73 -6.87
CA ILE A 114 4.23 0.74 -7.97
C ILE A 114 5.53 0.75 -8.79
N GLN A 115 6.12 1.92 -8.96
CA GLN A 115 7.39 2.11 -9.68
C GLN A 115 8.63 1.77 -8.83
N GLY A 116 8.46 1.30 -7.58
CA GLY A 116 9.56 0.91 -6.70
C GLY A 116 10.24 2.05 -5.94
N TRP A 117 9.62 3.23 -5.91
CA TRP A 117 10.13 4.39 -5.17
C TRP A 117 9.51 4.48 -3.78
N VAL A 118 10.30 4.99 -2.83
CA VAL A 118 9.81 5.34 -1.50
C VAL A 118 9.19 6.72 -1.58
N CYS A 119 7.89 6.84 -1.29
CA CYS A 119 7.27 8.15 -1.15
C CYS A 119 7.76 8.78 0.16
N SER A 120 8.50 9.90 0.11
CA SER A 120 8.61 10.77 1.28
C SER A 120 7.35 11.62 1.34
N ALA A 121 6.62 11.50 2.45
CA ALA A 121 5.57 12.45 2.78
C ALA A 121 6.26 13.66 3.40
N ASP A 122 6.81 14.54 2.56
CA ASP A 122 7.15 15.91 2.95
C ASP A 122 5.91 16.81 2.81
#